data_AF-A0A0V0GHQ2-F1
#
_entry.id   AF-A0A0V0GHQ2-F1
#
_cell.length_a   1.000
_cell.length_b   1.000
_cell.length_c   1.000
_cell.angle_alpha   90.00
_cell.angle_beta   90.00
_cell.angle_gamma   90.00
#
_symmetry.space_group_name_H-M   'P 1'
#
loop_
_entity.id
_entity.type
_entity.pdbx_description
1 polymer ?
#
loop_
_entity_poly.entity_id
_entity_poly.type
_entity_poly.pdbx_seq_one_letter_code
_entity_poly.pdbx_strand_id
1 'polypeptide(L)'
;MGSNSKEMNIDLNFVYVPKLISDVLTEVSAMDDISKKLTKLNQFLVPLEEELRKTEAFKRELPMCMLLLKDAIERLKAEALLYKEKDKSPVMEEFIPLKKGNSDESGRVKK
;
A
#
# COMPACT_ATOMS: atom_id res chain seq x y z
N MET A 1 -48.75 27.61 27.58
CA MET A 1 -47.99 26.35 27.42
C MET A 1 -47.26 26.42 26.09
N GLY A 2 -46.04 26.96 26.06
CA GLY A 2 -45.24 27.08 24.84
C GLY A 2 -44.16 26.00 24.86
N SER A 3 -44.35 24.94 24.06
CA SER A 3 -43.39 23.87 23.93
C SER A 3 -42.23 24.33 23.06
N ASN A 4 -41.09 24.64 23.67
CA ASN A 4 -39.81 24.80 22.97
C ASN A 4 -39.29 23.41 22.61
N SER A 5 -39.65 22.91 21.42
CA SER A 5 -38.97 21.78 20.81
C SER A 5 -37.59 22.23 20.36
N LYS A 6 -36.56 21.89 21.14
CA LYS A 6 -35.16 22.12 20.77
C LYS A 6 -34.83 21.19 19.61
N GLU A 7 -34.88 21.73 18.39
CA GLU A 7 -34.48 21.02 17.18
C GLU A 7 -33.02 20.57 17.33
N MET A 8 -32.81 19.27 17.34
CA MET A 8 -31.47 18.68 17.31
C MET A 8 -30.98 18.81 15.87
N ASN A 9 -30.26 19.90 15.59
CA ASN A 9 -29.51 20.03 14.34
C ASN A 9 -28.36 19.02 14.39
N ILE A 10 -28.59 17.83 13.86
CA ILE A 10 -27.54 16.85 13.64
C ILE A 10 -26.80 17.32 12.40
N ASP A 11 -25.59 17.82 12.59
CA ASP A 11 -24.71 18.21 11.49
C ASP A 11 -24.29 16.93 10.74
N LEU A 12 -24.97 16.62 9.62
CA LEU A 12 -24.65 15.48 8.75
C LEU A 12 -23.33 15.66 7.98
N ASN A 13 -22.57 16.73 8.23
CA ASN A 13 -21.30 16.97 7.56
C ASN A 13 -20.14 16.07 8.06
N PHE A 14 -20.43 15.11 8.95
CA PHE A 14 -19.49 14.09 9.44
C PHE A 14 -19.73 12.68 8.90
N VAL A 15 -20.42 12.54 7.76
CA VAL A 15 -20.52 11.23 7.09
C VAL A 15 -19.18 10.95 6.42
N TYR A 16 -18.26 10.32 7.15
CA TYR A 16 -17.15 9.60 6.54
C TYR A 16 -17.73 8.69 5.46
N VAL A 17 -17.46 9.01 4.19
CA VAL A 17 -17.89 8.20 3.05
C VAL A 17 -16.81 7.14 2.85
N PRO A 18 -17.10 5.86 3.14
CA PRO A 18 -16.12 4.80 2.95
C PRO A 18 -15.78 4.72 1.46
N LYS A 19 -14.50 4.78 1.12
CA LYS A 19 -14.02 4.48 -0.23
C LYS A 19 -13.84 2.99 -0.39
N LEU A 20 -14.10 2.48 -1.59
CA LEU A 20 -13.76 1.10 -1.91
C LEU A 20 -12.24 0.95 -1.99
N ILE A 21 -11.75 -0.22 -1.60
CA ILE A 21 -10.32 -0.55 -1.68
C ILE A 21 -9.84 -0.45 -3.14
N SER A 22 -10.67 -0.84 -4.11
CA SER A 22 -10.40 -0.68 -5.54
C SER A 22 -10.11 0.78 -5.92
N ASP A 23 -10.88 1.71 -5.38
CA ASP A 23 -10.75 3.13 -5.69
C ASP A 23 -9.47 3.67 -5.08
N VAL A 24 -9.17 3.28 -3.83
CA VAL A 24 -7.91 3.61 -3.15
C VAL A 24 -6.72 3.10 -3.95
N LEU A 25 -6.74 1.85 -4.41
CA LEU A 25 -5.66 1.26 -5.19
C LEU A 25 -5.51 1.94 -6.55
N THR A 26 -6.61 2.33 -7.19
CA THR A 26 -6.61 3.08 -8.45
C THR A 26 -6.00 4.47 -8.26
N GLU A 27 -6.40 5.20 -7.21
CA GLU A 27 -5.81 6.49 -6.83
C GLU A 27 -4.30 6.35 -6.59
N VAL A 28 -3.88 5.35 -5.83
CA VAL A 28 -2.47 5.08 -5.52
C VAL A 28 -1.68 4.70 -6.79
N SER A 29 -2.28 3.93 -7.70
CA SER A 29 -1.66 3.55 -8.97
C SER A 29 -1.38 4.77 -9.85
N ALA A 30 -2.29 5.74 -9.89
CA ALA A 30 -2.20 6.95 -10.68
C ALA A 30 -1.19 7.99 -10.15
N MET A 31 -0.65 7.82 -8.94
CA MET A 31 0.37 8.70 -8.39
C MET A 31 1.76 8.36 -8.96
N ASP A 32 2.66 9.33 -9.05
CA ASP A 32 4.04 9.09 -9.51
C ASP A 32 5.01 8.79 -8.35
N ASP A 33 4.77 9.43 -7.20
CA ASP A 33 5.69 9.43 -6.06
C ASP A 33 5.41 8.28 -5.08
N ILE A 34 6.41 7.43 -4.85
CA ILE A 34 6.29 6.24 -3.99
C ILE A 34 6.03 6.61 -2.52
N SER A 35 6.64 7.68 -2.00
CA SER A 35 6.44 8.14 -0.63
C SER A 35 5.00 8.64 -0.43
N LYS A 36 4.44 9.37 -1.40
CA LYS A 36 3.04 9.80 -1.37
C LYS A 36 2.09 8.60 -1.48
N LYS A 37 2.40 7.59 -2.31
CA LYS A 37 1.63 6.33 -2.38
C LYS A 37 1.57 5.63 -1.03
N LEU A 38 2.72 5.46 -0.37
CA LEU A 38 2.81 4.86 0.95
C LEU A 38 2.02 5.66 2.00
N THR A 39 2.13 6.98 1.98
CA THR A 39 1.39 7.87 2.88
C THR A 39 -0.11 7.69 2.71
N LYS A 40 -0.59 7.67 1.46
CA LYS A 40 -2.00 7.47 1.12
C LYS A 40 -2.51 6.09 1.59
N LEU A 41 -1.76 5.01 1.35
CA LEU A 41 -2.12 3.68 1.83
C LEU A 41 -2.21 3.63 3.36
N ASN A 42 -1.25 4.23 4.08
CA ASN A 42 -1.27 4.28 5.53
C ASN A 42 -2.48 5.05 6.09
N GLN A 43 -2.92 6.12 5.41
CA GLN A 43 -4.13 6.87 5.80
C GLN A 43 -5.41 6.01 5.75
N PHE A 44 -5.46 4.96 4.91
CA PHE A 44 -6.58 4.02 4.88
C PHE A 44 -6.38 2.83 5.82
N LEU A 45 -5.14 2.39 6.02
CA LEU A 45 -4.84 1.28 6.93
C LEU A 45 -5.22 1.59 8.37
N VAL A 46 -4.88 2.79 8.88
CA VAL A 46 -5.13 3.15 10.28
C VAL A 46 -6.63 3.07 10.65
N PRO A 47 -7.57 3.69 9.89
CA PRO A 47 -8.99 3.56 10.17
C PRO A 47 -9.51 2.12 10.07
N LEU A 48 -9.02 1.32 9.09
CA LEU A 48 -9.44 -0.07 8.94
C LEU A 48 -9.01 -0.94 10.13
N GLU A 49 -7.80 -0.73 10.64
CA GLU A 49 -7.32 -1.41 11.85
C GLU A 49 -8.13 -1.03 13.08
N GLU A 50 -8.54 0.23 13.20
CA GLU A 50 -9.44 0.68 14.26
C GLU A 50 -10.83 0.07 14.15
N GLU A 51 -11.41 0.01 12.95
CA GLU A 51 -12.69 -0.66 12.70
C GLU A 51 -12.60 -2.15 13.00
N LEU A 52 -11.52 -2.83 12.61
CA LEU A 52 -11.29 -4.22 12.97
C LEU A 52 -11.32 -4.40 14.50
N ARG A 53 -10.61 -3.54 15.25
CA ARG A 53 -10.60 -3.57 16.71
C ARG A 53 -12.00 -3.35 17.30
N LYS A 54 -12.80 -2.44 16.74
CA LYS A 54 -14.19 -2.21 17.19
C LYS A 54 -15.06 -3.45 16.94
N THR A 55 -14.87 -4.13 15.80
CA THR A 55 -15.64 -5.33 15.46
C THR A 55 -15.29 -6.57 16.28
N GLU A 56 -14.15 -6.61 16.99
CA GLU A 56 -13.76 -7.77 17.80
C GLU A 56 -14.77 -8.10 18.90
N ALA A 57 -15.45 -7.08 19.45
CA ALA A 57 -16.53 -7.27 20.43
C ALA A 57 -17.75 -8.02 19.84
N PHE A 58 -17.90 -7.98 18.51
CA PHE A 58 -19.01 -8.58 17.75
C PHE A 58 -18.59 -9.80 16.94
N LYS A 59 -17.48 -10.46 17.30
CA LYS A 59 -16.92 -11.57 16.51
C LYS A 59 -17.83 -12.79 16.36
N ARG A 60 -18.84 -12.95 17.24
CA ARG A 60 -19.84 -14.04 17.14
C ARG A 60 -21.00 -13.63 16.24
N GLU A 61 -21.33 -12.34 16.24
CA GLU A 61 -22.45 -11.73 15.54
C GLU A 61 -22.10 -11.33 14.11
N LEU A 62 -20.85 -10.94 13.86
CA LEU A 62 -20.33 -10.41 12.59
C LEU A 62 -19.02 -11.09 12.14
N PRO A 63 -18.95 -12.43 12.07
CA PRO A 63 -17.71 -13.13 11.72
C PRO A 63 -17.21 -12.77 10.32
N MET A 64 -18.12 -12.53 9.37
CA MET A 64 -17.77 -12.19 7.98
C MET A 64 -17.20 -10.79 7.84
N CYS A 65 -17.72 -9.80 8.58
CA CYS A 65 -17.18 -8.44 8.54
C CYS A 65 -15.72 -8.40 9.03
N MET A 66 -15.44 -9.14 10.10
CA MET A 66 -14.07 -9.26 10.63
C MET A 66 -13.13 -9.93 9.62
N LEU A 67 -13.60 -10.96 8.90
CA LEU A 67 -12.81 -11.61 7.85
C LEU A 67 -12.50 -10.65 6.70
N LEU A 68 -13.52 -9.93 6.20
CA LEU A 68 -13.37 -8.97 5.11
C LEU A 68 -12.43 -7.81 5.49
N LEU A 69 -12.54 -7.29 6.71
CA LEU A 69 -11.62 -6.25 7.21
C LEU A 69 -10.18 -6.75 7.29
N LYS A 70 -9.95 -7.99 7.75
CA LYS A 70 -8.61 -8.59 7.80
C LYS A 70 -8.02 -8.75 6.40
N ASP A 71 -8.78 -9.32 5.48
CA ASP A 71 -8.34 -9.51 4.09
C ASP A 71 -8.00 -8.17 3.41
N ALA A 72 -8.85 -7.16 3.61
CA ALA A 72 -8.61 -5.80 3.15
C ALA A 72 -7.30 -5.20 3.69
N ILE A 73 -7.07 -5.31 5.00
CA ILE A 73 -5.87 -4.80 5.67
C ILE A 73 -4.63 -5.53 5.16
N GLU A 74 -4.67 -6.86 5.04
CA GLU A 74 -3.57 -7.67 4.53
C GLU A 74 -3.22 -7.29 3.08
N ARG A 75 -4.23 -7.11 2.22
CA ARG A 75 -4.03 -6.68 0.83
C ARG A 75 -3.35 -5.32 0.75
N LEU A 76 -3.83 -4.33 1.52
CA LEU A 76 -3.25 -2.99 1.53
C LEU A 76 -1.83 -2.97 2.11
N LYS A 77 -1.54 -3.80 3.12
CA LYS A 77 -0.18 -3.96 3.66
C LYS A 77 0.77 -4.59 2.63
N ALA A 78 0.32 -5.60 1.88
CA ALA A 78 1.11 -6.22 0.83
C ALA A 78 1.50 -5.20 -0.26
N GLU A 79 0.54 -4.39 -0.72
CA GLU A 79 0.81 -3.29 -1.68
C GLU A 79 1.79 -2.27 -1.11
N ALA A 80 1.64 -1.88 0.17
CA ALA A 80 2.58 -0.98 0.82
C ALA A 80 4.01 -1.56 0.91
N LEU A 81 4.16 -2.87 1.13
CA LEU A 81 5.47 -3.53 1.11
C LEU A 81 6.13 -3.48 -0.27
N LEU A 82 5.36 -3.73 -1.34
CA LEU A 82 5.86 -3.64 -2.72
C LEU A 82 6.37 -2.23 -3.04
N TYR A 83 5.69 -1.19 -2.57
CA TYR A 83 6.16 0.19 -2.73
C TYR A 83 7.42 0.49 -1.91
N LYS A 84 7.53 -0.03 -0.67
CA LYS A 84 8.75 0.08 0.14
C LYS A 84 9.96 -0.61 -0.51
N GLU A 85 9.74 -1.73 -1.19
CA GLU A 85 10.79 -2.41 -1.94
C GLU A 85 11.22 -1.62 -3.18
N LYS A 86 10.28 -0.98 -3.88
CA LYS A 86 10.58 -0.11 -5.04
C LYS A 86 11.28 1.19 -4.66
N ASP A 87 10.99 1.74 -3.48
CA ASP A 87 11.64 2.94 -2.93
C ASP A 87 13.12 2.67 -2.61
N LYS A 88 13.42 1.44 -2.19
CA LYS A 88 14.79 0.92 -2.09
C LYS A 88 15.25 0.54 -3.50
N SER A 89 15.71 1.53 -4.27
CA SER A 89 16.29 1.34 -5.61
C SER A 89 16.97 -0.03 -5.78
N PRO A 90 16.73 -0.80 -6.86
CA PRO A 90 17.58 -1.94 -7.15
C PRO A 90 18.98 -1.38 -7.35
N VAL A 91 19.88 -1.67 -6.40
CA VAL A 91 21.30 -1.40 -6.57
C VAL A 91 21.70 -2.28 -7.75
N MET A 92 21.74 -1.69 -8.94
CA MET A 92 22.40 -2.30 -10.08
C MET A 92 23.86 -2.37 -9.68
N GLU A 93 24.31 -3.51 -9.16
CA GLU A 93 25.75 -3.79 -9.07
C GLU A 93 26.28 -3.67 -10.50
N GLU A 94 27.04 -2.60 -10.73
CA GLU A 94 27.67 -2.28 -11.99
C GLU A 94 28.61 -3.43 -12.33
N PHE A 95 28.19 -4.33 -13.23
CA PHE A 95 28.99 -5.48 -13.65
C PHE A 95 30.29 -4.97 -14.28
N ILE A 96 31.39 -5.08 -13.55
CA ILE A 96 32.73 -4.73 -14.02
C ILE A 96 33.08 -5.67 -15.19
N PRO A 97 33.30 -5.16 -16.42
CA PRO A 97 33.72 -6.01 -17.52
C PRO A 97 35.14 -6.54 -17.27
N LEU A 98 35.28 -7.87 -17.12
CA LEU A 98 36.58 -8.53 -17.06
C LEU A 98 37.28 -8.39 -18.42
N LYS A 99 38.31 -7.56 -18.44
CA LYS A 99 39.19 -7.32 -19.60
C LYS A 99 39.79 -8.66 -20.07
N LYS A 100 39.41 -9.10 -21.28
CA LYS A 100 39.95 -10.30 -21.91
C LYS A 100 41.41 -10.06 -22.30
N GLY A 101 42.35 -10.71 -21.61
CA GLY A 101 43.74 -10.79 -22.04
C GLY A 101 43.81 -11.66 -23.29
N ASN A 102 44.11 -11.07 -24.45
CA ASN A 102 44.57 -11.83 -25.59
C ASN A 102 46.05 -12.15 -25.35
N SER A 103 46.33 -13.42 -25.03
CA SER A 103 47.64 -14.01 -25.18
C SER A 103 47.91 -14.17 -26.67
N ASP A 104 48.88 -13.43 -27.19
CA ASP A 104 49.41 -13.62 -28.53
C ASP A 104 50.14 -14.96 -28.60
N GLU A 105 49.53 -15.94 -29.28
CA GLU A 105 50.24 -17.10 -29.80
C GLU A 105 49.83 -17.29 -31.26
N SER A 106 50.56 -16.64 -32.17
CA SER A 106 50.56 -17.02 -33.59
C SER A 106 51.88 -17.67 -33.91
N GLY A 107 51.83 -18.98 -34.12
CA GLY A 107 53.00 -19.80 -34.42
C GLY A 107 53.50 -19.74 -35.87
N ARG A 108 54.69 -20.35 -35.99
CA ARG A 108 55.29 -21.09 -37.12
C ARG A 108 56.04 -20.37 -38.27
N VAL A 109 57.36 -20.53 -38.19
CA VAL A 109 58.35 -21.04 -39.19
C VAL A 109 58.22 -20.65 -40.68
N LYS A 110 59.28 -20.05 -41.24
CA LYS A 110 60.13 -20.56 -42.36
C LYS A 110 60.89 -19.43 -43.07
N LYS A 111 62.23 -19.45 -43.02
CA LYS A 111 63.15 -19.78 -44.14
C LYS A 111 64.60 -19.66 -43.69
#